data_AF-M2S9M0-F1
#
_entry.id   AF-M2S9M0-F1
#
_cell.length_a   1.000
_cell.length_b   1.000
_cell.length_c   1.000
_cell.angle_alpha   90.00
_cell.angle_beta   90.00
_cell.angle_gamma   90.00
#
_symmetry.space_group_name_H-M   'P 1'
#
loop_
_entity.id
_entity.type
_entity.pdbx_description
1 polymer ?
#
loop_
_entity_poly.entity_id
_entity_poly.type
_entity_poly.pdbx_seq_one_letter_code
_entity_poly.pdbx_strand_id
1 'polypeptide(L)'
;MGKIDAYSMMIVGKYLMTSDDYRRVILVNSKFRDLLDKYKYNPHRDLKLFHNIETQVLYSKVDKIKEGMYRYIIAYDINYKQYLEFPELIRNKMEFRNLKLTEMNVLEYSTLINYIGTLGTKLKTIHDHITPLSMKTYIIPDKINSIEINTFNSSELLRKVVFPSSLTSIGNYAFKKCPQLTTVDLPKNLLVIGNEAFSKSIQKITIPNKVKRIGARCFEGCLLTSFELPISVYELGRGCFEYNTRLTEVILSPYIRSIPPNCFLECISLQNIVIPEGINSIENRAFFHCGLQSLILPFSITSIAFDAFDSSSITKLVQRNNKRIQYPVSLFEAILFDNSSTQCNNIHYTKQDINFIENDLFNKISVIEEQSFINSDISSIDLPPSLKEIKQFAFYNCSKLTSVSIPTSVTLIETYAFVKAPILHLKIPFHLKESLSEFDPSTCEFANIVFD
;
A
#
# COMPACT_ATOMS: atom_id res chain seq x y z
N MET A 1 23.23 12.12 -35.45
CA MET A 1 23.45 11.32 -34.22
C MET A 1 24.80 11.73 -33.63
N GLY A 2 24.83 12.39 -32.47
CA GLY A 2 26.07 12.92 -31.90
C GLY A 2 27.04 11.80 -31.51
N LYS A 3 28.33 11.91 -31.87
CA LYS A 3 29.35 10.92 -31.52
C LYS A 3 29.65 11.00 -30.01
N ILE A 4 29.49 9.90 -29.27
CA ILE A 4 29.81 9.80 -27.83
C ILE A 4 31.25 10.27 -27.57
N ASP A 5 31.42 11.28 -26.72
CA ASP A 5 32.73 11.76 -26.26
C ASP A 5 33.27 10.98 -25.05
N ALA A 6 34.50 11.25 -24.63
CA ALA A 6 35.13 10.51 -23.54
C ALA A 6 34.40 10.70 -22.20
N TYR A 7 33.83 11.88 -21.93
CA TYR A 7 33.08 12.15 -20.70
C TYR A 7 31.74 11.40 -20.68
N SER A 8 31.03 11.40 -21.81
CA SER A 8 29.83 10.60 -22.04
C SER A 8 30.15 9.11 -21.90
N MET A 9 31.30 8.67 -22.40
CA MET A 9 31.76 7.29 -22.26
C MET A 9 32.12 6.93 -20.81
N MET A 10 32.57 7.87 -19.98
CA MET A 10 32.76 7.64 -18.54
C MET A 10 31.45 7.40 -17.80
N ILE A 11 30.35 8.02 -18.25
CA ILE A 11 29.01 7.77 -17.70
C ILE A 11 28.55 6.38 -18.10
N VAL A 12 28.69 6.02 -19.38
CA VAL A 12 28.34 4.70 -19.91
C VAL A 12 29.21 3.60 -19.30
N GLY A 13 30.48 3.91 -19.00
CA GLY A 13 31.45 2.96 -18.47
C GLY A 13 30.99 2.25 -17.20
N LYS A 14 30.17 2.89 -16.37
CA LYS A 14 29.57 2.29 -15.15
C LYS A 14 28.74 1.04 -15.42
N TYR A 15 28.26 0.84 -16.65
CA TYR A 15 27.46 -0.31 -17.06
C TYR A 15 28.30 -1.43 -17.68
N LEU A 16 29.61 -1.24 -17.84
CA LEU A 16 30.52 -2.28 -18.30
C LEU A 16 30.78 -3.27 -17.17
N MET A 17 30.66 -4.57 -17.48
CA MET A 17 30.56 -5.62 -16.48
C MET A 17 31.91 -6.24 -16.13
N THR A 18 32.85 -6.26 -17.09
CA THR A 18 34.13 -6.95 -16.96
C THR A 18 35.30 -6.01 -17.25
N SER A 19 36.48 -6.34 -16.70
CA SER A 19 37.73 -5.66 -17.04
C SER A 19 38.02 -5.65 -18.55
N ASP A 20 37.60 -6.71 -19.26
CA ASP A 20 37.81 -6.82 -20.70
C ASP A 20 36.90 -5.90 -21.51
N ASP A 21 35.71 -5.55 -21.01
CA ASP A 21 34.85 -4.56 -21.66
C ASP A 21 35.54 -3.20 -21.72
N TYR A 22 36.17 -2.78 -20.61
CA TYR A 22 36.95 -1.54 -20.57
C TYR A 22 38.15 -1.59 -21.51
N ARG A 23 38.87 -2.73 -21.56
CA ARG A 23 39.99 -2.92 -22.49
C ARG A 23 39.53 -2.84 -23.95
N ARG A 24 38.40 -3.47 -24.29
CA ARG A 24 37.82 -3.42 -25.64
C ARG A 24 37.47 -1.99 -26.03
N VAL A 25 36.87 -1.20 -25.13
CA VAL A 25 36.54 0.21 -25.41
C VAL A 25 37.76 1.02 -25.81
N ILE A 26 38.88 0.87 -25.10
CA ILE A 26 40.12 1.63 -25.38
C ILE A 26 40.90 1.09 -26.58
N LEU A 27 40.80 -0.23 -26.87
CA LEU A 27 41.48 -0.87 -28.00
C LEU A 27 40.77 -0.65 -29.33
N VAL A 28 39.43 -0.67 -29.32
CA VAL A 28 38.61 -0.55 -30.54
C VAL A 28 38.59 0.89 -31.05
N ASN A 29 38.73 1.89 -30.17
CA ASN A 29 38.66 3.29 -30.56
C ASN A 29 39.72 4.14 -29.87
N SER A 30 40.65 4.67 -30.66
CA SER A 30 41.74 5.53 -30.18
C SER A 30 41.27 6.80 -29.47
N LYS A 31 40.03 7.26 -29.73
CA LYS A 31 39.38 8.37 -29.00
C LYS A 31 39.30 8.11 -27.49
N PHE A 32 39.24 6.85 -27.07
CA PHE A 32 39.09 6.46 -25.67
C PHE A 32 40.40 5.93 -25.07
N ARG A 33 41.55 6.11 -25.73
CA ARG A 33 42.84 5.58 -25.25
C ARG A 33 43.15 5.99 -23.80
N ASP A 34 42.87 7.25 -23.45
CA ASP A 34 43.13 7.79 -22.10
C ASP A 34 41.90 7.73 -21.19
N LEU A 35 40.86 6.96 -21.56
CA LEU A 35 39.58 6.91 -20.83
C LEU A 35 39.77 6.46 -19.38
N LEU A 36 40.62 5.45 -19.16
CA LEU A 36 40.83 4.87 -17.83
C LEU A 36 41.48 5.86 -16.85
N ASP A 37 42.40 6.68 -17.34
CA ASP A 37 43.13 7.67 -16.54
C ASP A 37 42.28 8.89 -16.17
N LYS A 38 41.15 9.09 -16.87
CA LYS A 38 40.17 10.14 -16.54
C LYS A 38 39.30 9.80 -15.33
N TYR A 39 39.23 8.53 -14.93
CA TYR A 39 38.46 8.13 -13.76
C TYR A 39 39.17 8.55 -12.46
N LYS A 40 38.45 9.29 -11.61
CA LYS A 40 38.86 9.63 -10.24
C LYS A 40 38.34 8.66 -9.18
N TYR A 41 37.55 7.68 -9.61
CA TYR A 41 37.08 6.56 -8.81
C TYR A 41 37.10 5.28 -9.63
N ASN A 42 37.15 4.10 -9.01
CA ASN A 42 37.07 2.85 -9.77
C ASN A 42 35.58 2.52 -10.10
N PRO A 43 35.16 2.54 -11.37
CA PRO A 43 33.80 2.13 -11.78
C PRO A 43 33.62 0.60 -11.79
N HIS A 44 34.71 -0.15 -11.69
CA HIS A 44 34.76 -1.60 -11.58
C HIS A 44 35.76 -2.00 -10.48
N ARG A 45 35.67 -3.22 -9.96
CA ARG A 45 36.47 -3.70 -8.81
C ARG A 45 37.96 -3.94 -9.11
N ASP A 46 38.32 -4.09 -10.38
CA ASP A 46 39.71 -4.30 -10.80
C ASP A 46 40.49 -2.97 -10.80
N LEU A 47 41.14 -2.68 -9.67
CA LEU A 47 41.88 -1.43 -9.47
C LEU A 47 43.10 -1.28 -10.38
N LYS A 48 43.59 -2.37 -10.98
CA LYS A 48 44.74 -2.32 -11.90
C LYS A 48 44.43 -1.56 -13.18
N LEU A 49 43.14 -1.37 -13.50
CA LEU A 49 42.72 -0.60 -14.67
C LEU A 49 42.71 0.90 -14.41
N PHE A 50 42.61 1.36 -13.15
CA PHE A 50 42.32 2.75 -12.82
C PHE A 50 43.42 3.33 -11.92
N HIS A 51 44.43 3.92 -12.55
CA HIS A 51 45.66 4.35 -11.86
C HIS A 51 45.49 5.67 -11.09
N ASN A 52 44.67 6.59 -11.62
CA ASN A 52 44.51 7.95 -11.10
C ASN A 52 43.31 8.11 -10.14
N ILE A 53 42.87 7.01 -9.53
CA ILE A 53 41.76 7.04 -8.59
C ILE A 53 42.17 7.71 -7.28
N GLU A 54 41.33 8.63 -6.83
CA GLU A 54 41.45 9.29 -5.53
C GLU A 54 40.38 8.75 -4.56
N THR A 55 39.27 8.23 -5.11
CA THR A 55 38.19 7.59 -4.37
C THR A 55 38.11 6.10 -4.72
N GLN A 56 38.20 5.23 -3.72
CA GLN A 56 37.95 3.80 -3.95
C GLN A 56 36.49 3.45 -3.61
N VAL A 57 35.78 2.88 -4.57
CA VAL A 57 34.48 2.25 -4.39
C VAL A 57 34.68 0.76 -4.11
N LEU A 58 34.17 0.29 -2.98
CA LEU A 58 34.09 -1.12 -2.61
C LEU A 58 32.68 -1.62 -2.93
N TYR A 59 32.60 -2.62 -3.80
CA TYR A 59 31.34 -3.20 -4.30
C TYR A 59 30.94 -4.47 -3.55
N SER A 60 31.82 -5.04 -2.74
CA SER A 60 31.56 -6.21 -1.91
C SER A 60 32.49 -6.28 -0.69
N LYS A 61 32.09 -7.08 0.31
CA LYS A 61 32.88 -7.33 1.53
C LYS A 61 34.26 -7.95 1.30
N VAL A 62 34.51 -8.52 0.13
CA VAL A 62 35.77 -9.17 -0.23
C VAL A 62 36.73 -8.22 -0.97
N ASP A 63 36.28 -7.01 -1.32
CA ASP A 63 37.14 -6.04 -1.97
C ASP A 63 38.18 -5.51 -0.98
N LYS A 64 39.45 -5.54 -1.39
CA LYS A 64 40.56 -5.09 -0.55
C LYS A 64 40.65 -3.57 -0.56
N ILE A 65 40.78 -2.97 0.63
CA ILE A 65 41.05 -1.54 0.78
C ILE A 65 42.46 -1.25 0.26
N LYS A 66 42.57 -0.31 -0.69
CA LYS A 66 43.82 0.25 -1.18
C LYS A 66 44.21 1.42 -0.28
N GLU A 67 45.40 1.40 0.30
CA GLU A 67 45.90 2.49 1.14
C GLU A 67 46.13 3.77 0.32
N GLY A 68 46.17 4.92 1.01
CA GLY A 68 46.51 6.21 0.40
C GLY A 68 45.37 6.87 -0.39
N MET A 69 44.15 6.32 -0.38
CA MET A 69 43.01 6.98 -1.01
C MET A 69 42.56 8.20 -0.20
N TYR A 70 42.09 9.23 -0.91
CA TYR A 70 41.49 10.41 -0.28
C TYR A 70 40.16 10.06 0.38
N ARG A 71 39.37 9.20 -0.28
CA ARG A 71 38.04 8.79 0.16
C ARG A 71 37.75 7.32 -0.17
N TYR A 72 36.89 6.70 0.62
CA TYR A 72 36.34 5.37 0.37
C TYR A 72 34.82 5.44 0.29
N ILE A 73 34.22 4.68 -0.63
CA ILE A 73 32.78 4.53 -0.78
C ILE A 73 32.42 3.05 -0.62
N ILE A 74 31.64 2.73 0.41
CA ILE A 74 31.07 1.40 0.60
C ILE A 74 29.73 1.34 -0.13
N ALA A 75 29.71 0.63 -1.27
CA ALA A 75 28.54 0.53 -2.14
C ALA A 75 27.70 -0.74 -1.88
N TYR A 76 28.21 -1.71 -1.12
CA TYR A 76 27.45 -2.90 -0.71
C TYR A 76 26.70 -2.66 0.60
N ASP A 77 25.71 -3.52 0.87
CA ASP A 77 24.93 -3.50 2.10
C ASP A 77 25.77 -3.86 3.32
N ILE A 78 25.67 -3.05 4.37
CA ILE A 78 26.43 -3.26 5.60
C ILE A 78 25.58 -2.87 6.81
N ASN A 79 25.65 -3.68 7.87
CA ASN A 79 24.98 -3.36 9.13
C ASN A 79 25.88 -2.55 10.08
N TYR A 80 25.29 -1.94 11.10
CA TYR A 80 26.02 -1.07 12.02
C TYR A 80 27.11 -1.79 12.82
N LYS A 81 26.95 -3.09 13.13
CA LYS A 81 28.00 -3.89 13.78
C LYS A 81 29.24 -4.02 12.91
N GLN A 82 29.05 -4.37 11.63
CA GLN A 82 30.14 -4.46 10.65
C GLN A 82 30.81 -3.11 10.41
N TYR A 83 30.05 -2.01 10.45
CA TYR A 83 30.62 -0.66 10.38
C TYR A 83 31.63 -0.38 11.49
N LEU A 84 31.40 -0.90 12.70
CA LEU A 84 32.28 -0.69 13.84
C LEU A 84 33.55 -1.55 13.79
N GLU A 85 33.59 -2.58 12.95
CA GLU A 85 34.79 -3.39 12.69
C GLU A 85 35.87 -2.60 11.93
N PHE A 86 35.51 -1.51 11.23
CA PHE A 86 36.50 -0.65 10.56
C PHE A 86 37.27 0.21 11.56
N PRO A 87 38.61 0.37 11.42
CA PRO A 87 39.38 1.27 12.26
C PRO A 87 38.90 2.73 12.19
N GLU A 88 38.86 3.41 13.35
CA GLU A 88 38.30 4.77 13.47
C GLU A 88 38.95 5.80 12.53
N LEU A 89 40.28 5.76 12.44
CA LEU A 89 41.08 6.60 11.53
C LEU A 89 40.64 6.50 10.06
N ILE A 90 40.10 5.34 9.66
CA ILE A 90 39.66 5.08 8.28
C ILE A 90 38.17 5.44 8.12
N ARG A 91 37.33 5.24 9.14
CA ARG A 91 35.88 5.54 9.11
C ARG A 91 35.56 7.00 8.77
N ASN A 92 36.47 7.93 9.08
CA ASN A 92 36.31 9.36 8.74
C ASN A 92 36.43 9.64 7.24
N LYS A 93 37.15 8.80 6.50
CA LYS A 93 37.28 8.88 5.04
C LYS A 93 36.23 8.04 4.30
N MET A 94 35.38 7.30 5.02
CA MET A 94 34.38 6.41 4.45
C MET A 94 33.00 7.07 4.36
N GLU A 95 32.44 6.99 3.16
CA GLU A 95 31.02 7.16 2.86
C GLU A 95 30.36 5.79 2.73
N PHE A 96 29.21 5.61 3.37
CA PHE A 96 28.41 4.40 3.29
C PHE A 96 27.12 4.72 2.55
N ARG A 97 26.84 3.99 1.47
CA ARG A 97 25.61 4.18 0.69
C ARG A 97 24.41 3.44 1.29
N ASN A 98 24.68 2.29 1.90
CA ASN A 98 23.66 1.35 2.39
C ASN A 98 23.99 0.87 3.82
N LEU A 99 24.24 1.81 4.75
CA LEU A 99 24.47 1.48 6.16
C LEU A 99 23.14 1.31 6.89
N LYS A 100 22.93 0.13 7.49
CA LYS A 100 21.65 -0.28 8.06
C LYS A 100 21.73 -0.52 9.57
N LEU A 101 20.69 -0.10 10.29
CA LEU A 101 20.50 -0.45 11.70
C LEU A 101 19.58 -1.67 11.81
N THR A 102 20.00 -2.71 12.53
CA THR A 102 19.27 -3.98 12.65
C THR A 102 18.80 -4.25 14.09
N GLU A 103 17.85 -5.17 14.26
CA GLU A 103 17.36 -5.63 15.57
C GLU A 103 18.50 -6.18 16.46
N MET A 104 19.39 -6.99 15.89
CA MET A 104 20.55 -7.53 16.62
C MET A 104 21.44 -6.41 17.16
N ASN A 105 21.57 -5.28 16.45
CA ASN A 105 22.33 -4.15 16.96
C ASN A 105 21.65 -3.58 18.22
N VAL A 106 20.34 -3.39 18.20
CA VAL A 106 19.59 -2.88 19.37
C VAL A 106 19.71 -3.82 20.57
N LEU A 107 19.60 -5.14 20.33
CA LEU A 107 19.69 -6.17 21.39
C LEU A 107 21.11 -6.34 21.96
N GLU A 108 22.14 -6.37 21.11
CA GLU A 108 23.54 -6.54 21.53
C GLU A 108 24.05 -5.32 22.32
N TYR A 109 23.68 -4.10 21.91
CA TYR A 109 23.97 -2.91 22.71
C TYR A 109 23.18 -2.89 24.02
N SER A 110 21.91 -3.31 24.04
CA SER A 110 21.14 -3.40 25.30
C SER A 110 21.71 -4.41 26.30
N THR A 111 22.24 -5.54 25.84
CA THR A 111 22.92 -6.53 26.69
C THR A 111 24.29 -6.04 27.18
N LEU A 112 25.08 -5.42 26.30
CA LEU A 112 26.36 -4.79 26.69
C LEU A 112 26.15 -3.71 27.75
N ILE A 113 25.04 -2.96 27.66
CA ILE A 113 24.73 -1.91 28.60
C ILE A 113 24.21 -2.45 29.93
N ASN A 114 23.41 -3.53 29.96
CA ASN A 114 23.08 -4.23 31.21
C ASN A 114 24.33 -4.75 31.95
N TYR A 115 25.32 -5.23 31.18
CA TYR A 115 26.63 -5.65 31.69
C TYR A 115 27.48 -4.47 32.20
N ILE A 116 27.48 -3.34 31.50
CA ILE A 116 28.15 -2.10 31.95
C ILE A 116 27.43 -1.52 33.17
N GLY A 117 26.10 -1.57 33.26
CA GLY A 117 25.33 -1.11 34.41
C GLY A 117 25.61 -1.93 35.68
N THR A 118 25.91 -3.24 35.53
CA THR A 118 26.37 -4.08 36.64
C THR A 118 27.84 -3.81 37.02
N LEU A 119 28.70 -3.38 36.08
CA LEU A 119 30.10 -2.98 36.33
C LEU A 119 30.27 -1.49 36.71
N GLY A 120 29.27 -0.66 36.43
CA GLY A 120 29.26 0.80 36.47
C GLY A 120 29.23 1.42 37.85
N THR A 121 29.23 0.60 38.91
CA THR A 121 29.62 1.06 40.25
C THR A 121 31.13 1.28 40.38
N LYS A 122 31.95 0.98 39.35
CA LYS A 122 33.42 1.19 39.38
C LYS A 122 34.11 1.80 38.15
N LEU A 123 33.46 2.14 37.04
CA LEU A 123 34.15 2.76 35.89
C LEU A 123 33.35 3.89 35.24
N LYS A 124 34.00 5.07 35.09
CA LYS A 124 33.38 6.38 34.78
C LYS A 124 33.71 6.90 33.36
N THR A 125 34.19 6.06 32.44
CA THR A 125 34.79 6.52 31.17
C THR A 125 34.53 5.56 30.01
N ILE A 126 33.31 5.53 29.48
CA ILE A 126 33.03 5.15 28.08
C ILE A 126 32.09 6.22 27.52
N HIS A 127 32.61 7.04 26.63
CA HIS A 127 32.02 8.29 26.14
C HIS A 127 30.78 8.10 25.22
N ASP A 128 29.73 8.86 25.55
CA ASP A 128 28.81 9.66 24.72
C ASP A 128 27.93 9.09 23.60
N HIS A 129 28.01 7.81 23.19
CA HIS A 129 27.16 7.32 22.09
C HIS A 129 26.32 6.06 22.36
N ILE A 130 26.20 5.61 23.62
CA ILE A 130 25.46 4.38 23.91
C ILE A 130 24.72 4.50 25.25
N THR A 131 23.37 4.55 25.22
CA THR A 131 22.55 4.35 26.43
C THR A 131 21.31 3.47 26.17
N PRO A 132 21.42 2.13 26.07
CA PRO A 132 20.27 1.25 26.33
C PRO A 132 20.30 0.52 27.68
N LEU A 133 19.84 1.20 28.72
CA LEU A 133 19.11 0.58 29.83
C LEU A 133 17.79 1.35 29.93
N SER A 134 16.62 0.72 29.78
CA SER A 134 15.30 1.37 29.96
C SER A 134 14.96 2.55 29.01
N MET A 135 15.21 2.42 27.70
CA MET A 135 15.24 3.59 26.81
C MET A 135 13.90 4.26 26.57
N LYS A 136 13.69 5.35 27.31
CA LYS A 136 12.76 6.40 26.91
C LYS A 136 13.20 7.06 25.60
N THR A 137 14.49 7.24 25.35
CA THR A 137 14.99 7.89 24.12
C THR A 137 16.07 7.04 23.45
N TYR A 138 15.96 6.80 22.14
CA TYR A 138 17.00 6.21 21.28
C TYR A 138 17.57 7.25 20.33
N ILE A 139 18.90 7.38 20.26
CA ILE A 139 19.58 8.23 19.28
C ILE A 139 20.16 7.33 18.20
N ILE A 140 19.62 7.41 16.98
CA ILE A 140 20.14 6.64 15.85
C ILE A 140 21.45 7.29 15.40
N PRO A 141 22.55 6.52 15.27
CA PRO A 141 23.84 7.06 14.86
C PRO A 141 23.80 7.82 13.53
N ASP A 142 24.67 8.81 13.41
CA ASP A 142 24.92 9.49 12.15
C ASP A 142 25.40 8.49 11.07
N LYS A 143 25.15 8.80 9.79
CA LYS A 143 25.42 7.96 8.63
C LYS A 143 24.49 6.75 8.43
N ILE A 144 23.62 6.38 9.37
CA ILE A 144 22.59 5.36 9.10
C ILE A 144 21.69 5.85 7.95
N ASN A 145 21.54 5.01 6.92
CA ASN A 145 20.70 5.29 5.75
C ASN A 145 19.33 4.61 5.86
N SER A 146 19.24 3.46 6.52
CA SER A 146 17.99 2.73 6.67
C SER A 146 17.86 2.04 8.01
N ILE A 147 16.62 1.98 8.53
CA ILE A 147 16.25 1.12 9.65
C ILE A 147 15.70 -0.18 9.07
N GLU A 148 16.20 -1.33 9.50
CA GLU A 148 15.73 -2.62 8.98
C GLU A 148 14.40 -3.05 9.59
N ILE A 149 13.91 -4.17 9.05
CA ILE A 149 12.72 -4.86 9.53
C ILE A 149 12.83 -5.15 11.04
N ASN A 150 11.72 -4.97 11.77
CA ASN A 150 11.58 -5.27 13.20
C ASN A 150 12.51 -4.56 14.19
N THR A 151 13.38 -3.62 13.78
CA THR A 151 14.45 -3.06 14.62
C THR A 151 14.01 -2.61 16.04
N PHE A 152 12.83 -2.01 16.19
CA PHE A 152 12.26 -1.61 17.48
C PHE A 152 10.87 -2.21 17.73
N ASN A 153 10.49 -3.29 17.03
CA ASN A 153 9.16 -3.89 17.19
C ASN A 153 8.88 -4.26 18.66
N SER A 154 7.68 -3.93 19.13
CA SER A 154 7.20 -4.21 20.48
C SER A 154 8.06 -3.60 21.59
N SER A 155 8.75 -2.49 21.32
CA SER A 155 9.54 -1.78 22.33
C SER A 155 8.63 -1.10 23.37
N GLU A 156 8.44 -1.76 24.51
CA GLU A 156 7.51 -1.31 25.55
C GLU A 156 7.87 0.01 26.23
N LEU A 157 9.15 0.40 26.22
CA LEU A 157 9.66 1.58 26.92
C LEU A 157 10.07 2.74 26.01
N LEU A 158 10.13 2.52 24.69
CA LEU A 158 10.61 3.50 23.71
C LEU A 158 9.64 4.69 23.61
N ARG A 159 10.06 5.87 24.10
CA ARG A 159 9.25 7.12 24.05
C ARG A 159 9.64 8.07 22.93
N LYS A 160 10.90 8.09 22.54
CA LYS A 160 11.47 9.04 21.59
C LYS A 160 12.57 8.38 20.77
N VAL A 161 12.63 8.75 19.49
CA VAL A 161 13.71 8.38 18.58
C VAL A 161 14.25 9.65 17.95
N VAL A 162 15.57 9.82 17.96
CA VAL A 162 16.26 10.89 17.23
C VAL A 162 16.85 10.28 15.96
N PHE A 163 16.33 10.71 14.80
CA PHE A 163 16.74 10.18 13.50
C PHE A 163 17.85 11.05 12.86
N PRO A 164 18.85 10.47 12.20
CA PRO A 164 19.86 11.24 11.48
C PRO A 164 19.31 11.78 10.16
N SER A 165 19.89 12.89 9.67
CA SER A 165 19.49 13.49 8.39
C SER A 165 19.82 12.63 7.17
N SER A 166 20.67 11.61 7.33
CA SER A 166 21.06 10.63 6.29
C SER A 166 20.04 9.53 6.06
N LEU A 167 19.04 9.39 6.93
CA LEU A 167 18.06 8.32 6.83
C LEU A 167 17.12 8.54 5.64
N THR A 168 17.02 7.53 4.78
CA THR A 168 16.19 7.53 3.57
C THR A 168 15.06 6.50 3.62
N SER A 169 15.14 5.47 4.48
CA SER A 169 14.06 4.48 4.61
C SER A 169 13.87 3.92 6.03
N ILE A 170 12.61 3.60 6.34
CA ILE A 170 12.21 2.86 7.54
C ILE A 170 11.61 1.51 7.10
N GLY A 171 12.15 0.41 7.61
CA GLY A 171 11.76 -0.94 7.26
C GLY A 171 10.40 -1.38 7.81
N ASN A 172 9.95 -2.54 7.37
CA ASN A 172 8.67 -3.11 7.80
C ASN A 172 8.69 -3.38 9.31
N TYR A 173 7.56 -3.16 9.98
CA TYR A 173 7.38 -3.41 11.42
C TYR A 173 8.38 -2.67 12.34
N ALA A 174 9.17 -1.72 11.82
CA ALA A 174 10.32 -1.16 12.53
C ALA A 174 9.98 -0.57 13.91
N PHE A 175 8.82 0.05 14.07
CA PHE A 175 8.29 0.61 15.31
C PHE A 175 6.86 0.10 15.61
N LYS A 176 6.53 -1.10 15.16
CA LYS A 176 5.22 -1.72 15.45
C LYS A 176 5.07 -1.93 16.95
N LYS A 177 3.86 -1.73 17.49
CA LYS A 177 3.49 -1.98 18.90
C LYS A 177 4.46 -1.34 19.90
N CYS A 178 4.87 -0.10 19.67
CA CYS A 178 5.67 0.71 20.60
C CYS A 178 4.72 1.65 21.37
N PRO A 179 4.06 1.20 22.45
CA PRO A 179 2.93 1.91 23.07
C PRO A 179 3.33 3.26 23.68
N GLN A 180 4.61 3.46 23.96
CA GLN A 180 5.15 4.67 24.55
C GLN A 180 5.66 5.68 23.50
N LEU A 181 5.81 5.27 22.23
CA LEU A 181 6.28 6.11 21.13
C LEU A 181 5.10 6.85 20.51
N THR A 182 4.59 7.87 21.20
CA THR A 182 3.37 8.58 20.78
C THR A 182 3.61 9.56 19.63
N THR A 183 4.85 10.03 19.43
CA THR A 183 5.21 10.98 18.38
C THR A 183 6.60 10.68 17.81
N VAL A 184 6.82 11.01 16.54
CA VAL A 184 8.14 10.92 15.89
C VAL A 184 8.40 12.11 14.98
N ASP A 185 9.63 12.63 15.03
CA ASP A 185 10.11 13.68 14.13
C ASP A 185 10.88 13.03 12.98
N LEU A 186 10.18 12.76 11.87
CA LEU A 186 10.78 12.09 10.71
C LEU A 186 11.80 13.00 9.98
N PRO A 187 12.93 12.46 9.51
CA PRO A 187 13.97 13.25 8.86
C PRO A 187 13.55 13.71 7.47
N LYS A 188 13.96 14.93 7.08
CA LYS A 188 13.54 15.60 5.82
C LYS A 188 13.89 14.83 4.54
N ASN A 189 14.87 13.93 4.58
CA ASN A 189 15.33 13.14 3.42
C ASN A 189 14.70 11.75 3.33
N LEU A 190 13.74 11.43 4.21
CA LEU A 190 13.04 10.15 4.18
C LEU A 190 12.24 10.00 2.88
N LEU A 191 12.38 8.84 2.23
CA LEU A 191 11.75 8.52 0.95
C LEU A 191 10.65 7.46 1.09
N VAL A 192 10.84 6.49 1.97
CA VAL A 192 9.97 5.31 2.09
C VAL A 192 9.72 4.93 3.55
N ILE A 193 8.46 4.62 3.87
CA ILE A 193 8.04 4.04 5.15
C ILE A 193 7.44 2.66 4.88
N GLY A 194 8.00 1.62 5.50
CA GLY A 194 7.63 0.22 5.29
C GLY A 194 6.26 -0.18 5.83
N ASN A 195 5.87 -1.41 5.52
CA ASN A 195 4.61 -2.01 5.98
C ASN A 195 4.58 -2.11 7.50
N GLU A 196 3.46 -1.73 8.10
CA GLU A 196 3.22 -1.79 9.55
C GLU A 196 4.31 -1.08 10.39
N ALA A 197 5.08 -0.15 9.79
CA ALA A 197 6.23 0.46 10.44
C ALA A 197 5.87 1.17 11.75
N PHE A 198 4.67 1.72 11.88
CA PHE A 198 4.19 2.46 13.05
C PHE A 198 2.89 1.91 13.64
N SER A 199 2.47 0.71 13.22
CA SER A 199 1.20 0.09 13.65
C SER A 199 1.11 0.01 15.18
N LYS A 200 -0.01 0.48 15.76
CA LYS A 200 -0.32 0.49 17.20
C LYS A 200 0.69 1.24 18.08
N SER A 201 1.25 2.35 17.59
CA SER A 201 2.26 3.13 18.32
C SER A 201 1.93 4.62 18.42
N ILE A 202 1.68 5.26 17.28
CA ILE A 202 1.69 6.73 17.15
C ILE A 202 0.33 7.37 17.50
N GLN A 203 0.37 8.57 18.06
CA GLN A 203 -0.76 9.51 18.25
C GLN A 203 -0.67 10.73 17.32
N LYS A 204 0.55 11.18 17.00
CA LYS A 204 0.78 12.29 16.06
C LYS A 204 2.07 12.08 15.26
N ILE A 205 2.00 12.31 13.96
CA ILE A 205 3.14 12.24 13.05
C ILE A 205 2.95 13.21 11.88
N THR A 206 4.06 13.77 11.40
CA THR A 206 4.09 14.56 10.18
C THR A 206 4.99 13.85 9.16
N ILE A 207 4.46 13.61 7.96
CA ILE A 207 5.20 12.95 6.89
C ILE A 207 6.02 13.99 6.11
N PRO A 208 7.33 13.82 5.94
CA PRO A 208 8.16 14.74 5.17
C PRO A 208 7.80 14.79 3.68
N ASN A 209 7.96 15.96 3.04
CA ASN A 209 7.64 16.23 1.63
C ASN A 209 8.50 15.48 0.58
N LYS A 210 9.41 14.60 1.01
CA LYS A 210 10.15 13.71 0.10
C LYS A 210 9.65 12.27 0.14
N VAL A 211 8.80 11.92 1.11
CA VAL A 211 8.22 10.57 1.19
C VAL A 211 7.34 10.34 -0.02
N LYS A 212 7.58 9.21 -0.69
CA LYS A 212 6.89 8.81 -1.91
C LYS A 212 5.86 7.71 -1.67
N ARG A 213 6.18 6.80 -0.75
CA ARG A 213 5.44 5.55 -0.53
C ARG A 213 5.26 5.31 0.97
N ILE A 214 4.04 4.97 1.36
CA ILE A 214 3.69 4.56 2.72
C ILE A 214 3.13 3.13 2.64
N GLY A 215 3.77 2.20 3.35
CA GLY A 215 3.45 0.78 3.28
C GLY A 215 2.07 0.39 3.80
N ALA A 216 1.70 -0.86 3.54
CA ALA A 216 0.45 -1.46 4.01
C ALA A 216 0.38 -1.42 5.53
N ARG A 217 -0.78 -1.08 6.09
CA ARG A 217 -1.03 -1.02 7.54
C ARG A 217 -0.03 -0.18 8.34
N CYS A 218 0.66 0.76 7.68
CA CYS A 218 1.72 1.57 8.31
C CYS A 218 1.26 2.24 9.61
N PHE A 219 0.03 2.75 9.65
CA PHE A 219 -0.58 3.40 10.80
C PHE A 219 -1.76 2.60 11.37
N GLU A 220 -1.86 1.29 11.12
CA GLU A 220 -2.97 0.47 11.63
C GLU A 220 -3.09 0.60 13.16
N GLY A 221 -4.29 0.83 13.67
CA GLY A 221 -4.59 0.88 15.10
C GLY A 221 -3.82 1.97 15.85
N CYS A 222 -3.37 3.00 15.14
CA CYS A 222 -2.81 4.19 15.78
C CYS A 222 -3.92 5.02 16.41
N LEU A 223 -3.53 5.93 17.29
CA LEU A 223 -4.43 6.84 18.00
C LEU A 223 -4.42 8.24 17.35
N LEU A 224 -4.31 8.28 16.02
CA LEU A 224 -4.30 9.51 15.24
C LEU A 224 -5.66 10.21 15.35
N THR A 225 -5.66 11.54 15.49
CA THR A 225 -6.89 12.35 15.47
C THR A 225 -7.13 13.00 14.11
N SER A 226 -6.06 13.43 13.43
CA SER A 226 -6.11 13.99 12.09
C SER A 226 -4.86 13.58 11.33
N PHE A 227 -4.94 13.52 9.99
CA PHE A 227 -3.78 13.17 9.17
C PHE A 227 -3.79 13.89 7.82
N GLU A 228 -2.67 14.50 7.46
CA GLU A 228 -2.46 15.15 6.17
C GLU A 228 -1.34 14.43 5.41
N LEU A 229 -1.66 13.93 4.22
CA LEU A 229 -0.65 13.38 3.32
C LEU A 229 0.03 14.51 2.54
N PRO A 230 1.37 14.56 2.52
CA PRO A 230 2.07 15.51 1.68
C PRO A 230 1.88 15.15 0.21
N ILE A 231 1.87 16.17 -0.65
CA ILE A 231 1.69 16.02 -2.11
C ILE A 231 2.73 15.09 -2.77
N SER A 232 3.84 14.80 -2.10
CA SER A 232 4.87 13.92 -2.63
C SER A 232 4.49 12.44 -2.63
N VAL A 233 3.51 12.04 -1.81
CA VAL A 233 3.06 10.65 -1.68
C VAL A 233 2.14 10.32 -2.84
N TYR A 234 2.51 9.30 -3.61
CA TYR A 234 1.70 8.78 -4.73
C TYR A 234 1.23 7.34 -4.50
N GLU A 235 1.70 6.68 -3.45
CA GLU A 235 1.35 5.29 -3.12
C GLU A 235 1.04 5.13 -1.63
N LEU A 236 -0.18 4.66 -1.36
CA LEU A 236 -0.64 4.21 -0.05
C LEU A 236 -0.85 2.69 -0.10
N GLY A 237 -0.38 1.98 0.93
CA GLY A 237 -0.61 0.55 1.05
C GLY A 237 -1.99 0.20 1.61
N ARG A 238 -2.42 -1.04 1.36
CA ARG A 238 -3.64 -1.65 1.92
C ARG A 238 -3.74 -1.41 3.44
N GLY A 239 -4.91 -0.99 3.91
CA GLY A 239 -5.19 -0.85 5.36
C GLY A 239 -4.35 0.21 6.07
N CYS A 240 -3.79 1.21 5.36
CA CYS A 240 -2.82 2.14 5.93
C CYS A 240 -3.27 2.77 7.26
N PHE A 241 -4.57 3.11 7.37
CA PHE A 241 -5.20 3.70 8.55
C PHE A 241 -6.26 2.78 9.19
N GLU A 242 -6.24 1.47 8.89
CA GLU A 242 -7.16 0.47 9.45
C GLU A 242 -7.19 0.55 11.00
N TYR A 243 -8.37 0.51 11.63
CA TYR A 243 -8.62 0.65 13.08
C TYR A 243 -8.16 1.97 13.74
N ASN A 244 -8.02 3.09 13.02
CA ASN A 244 -7.79 4.40 13.66
C ASN A 244 -9.11 4.99 14.19
N THR A 245 -9.58 4.45 15.31
CA THR A 245 -10.91 4.78 15.87
C THR A 245 -11.07 6.23 16.34
N ARG A 246 -9.98 7.00 16.44
CA ARG A 246 -9.97 8.42 16.82
C ARG A 246 -9.80 9.39 15.65
N LEU A 247 -9.55 8.89 14.44
CA LEU A 247 -9.25 9.70 13.28
C LEU A 247 -10.52 10.39 12.79
N THR A 248 -10.59 11.71 12.89
CA THR A 248 -11.76 12.51 12.50
C THR A 248 -11.61 13.16 11.13
N GLU A 249 -10.37 13.44 10.72
CA GLU A 249 -10.07 14.16 9.49
C GLU A 249 -8.88 13.59 8.74
N VAL A 250 -9.03 13.43 7.42
CA VAL A 250 -7.94 13.05 6.52
C VAL A 250 -7.92 13.91 5.27
N ILE A 251 -6.72 14.41 4.93
CA ILE A 251 -6.45 15.08 3.66
C ILE A 251 -5.53 14.16 2.85
N LEU A 252 -6.04 13.65 1.72
CA LEU A 252 -5.29 12.79 0.81
C LEU A 252 -4.40 13.59 -0.14
N SER A 253 -3.32 12.98 -0.61
CA SER A 253 -2.47 13.55 -1.66
C SER A 253 -3.16 13.47 -3.03
N PRO A 254 -3.09 14.52 -3.86
CA PRO A 254 -3.69 14.53 -5.21
C PRO A 254 -2.99 13.61 -6.22
N TYR A 255 -1.85 13.01 -5.85
CA TYR A 255 -1.10 12.10 -6.73
C TYR A 255 -1.38 10.62 -6.47
N ILE A 256 -2.26 10.30 -5.52
CA ILE A 256 -2.75 8.95 -5.29
C ILE A 256 -3.80 8.62 -6.36
N ARG A 257 -3.76 7.40 -6.90
CA ARG A 257 -4.67 6.94 -7.96
C ARG A 257 -5.87 6.15 -7.46
N SER A 258 -5.75 5.54 -6.29
CA SER A 258 -6.84 4.77 -5.68
C SER A 258 -6.77 4.85 -4.17
N ILE A 259 -7.94 4.79 -3.52
CA ILE A 259 -8.01 4.56 -2.07
C ILE A 259 -7.91 3.05 -1.87
N PRO A 260 -6.81 2.52 -1.30
CA PRO A 260 -6.54 1.08 -1.29
C PRO A 260 -7.55 0.27 -0.46
N PRO A 261 -7.57 -1.07 -0.61
CA PRO A 261 -8.47 -1.90 0.17
C PRO A 261 -8.25 -1.70 1.67
N ASN A 262 -9.33 -1.70 2.44
CA ASN A 262 -9.37 -1.50 3.89
C ASN A 262 -8.73 -0.19 4.40
N CYS A 263 -8.41 0.80 3.55
CA CYS A 263 -7.55 1.94 3.93
C CYS A 263 -7.98 2.62 5.24
N PHE A 264 -9.28 2.86 5.42
CA PHE A 264 -9.89 3.45 6.61
C PHE A 264 -10.86 2.50 7.32
N LEU A 265 -10.73 1.19 7.12
CA LEU A 265 -11.59 0.20 7.78
C LEU A 265 -11.61 0.46 9.30
N GLU A 266 -12.81 0.51 9.90
CA GLU A 266 -13.04 0.74 11.33
C GLU A 266 -12.54 2.10 11.85
N CYS A 267 -12.42 3.10 10.97
CA CYS A 267 -12.25 4.50 11.37
C CYS A 267 -13.59 5.11 11.79
N ILE A 268 -14.15 4.61 12.89
CA ILE A 268 -15.50 4.93 13.38
C ILE A 268 -15.74 6.43 13.66
N SER A 269 -14.69 7.22 13.89
CA SER A 269 -14.78 8.67 14.14
C SER A 269 -14.54 9.52 12.89
N LEU A 270 -14.24 8.91 11.73
CA LEU A 270 -13.88 9.65 10.52
C LEU A 270 -15.11 10.33 9.94
N GLN A 271 -15.16 11.65 10.07
CA GLN A 271 -16.29 12.48 9.61
C GLN A 271 -15.94 13.29 8.37
N ASN A 272 -14.67 13.73 8.28
CA ASN A 272 -14.21 14.63 7.22
C ASN A 272 -13.10 13.96 6.43
N ILE A 273 -13.33 13.74 5.13
CA ILE A 273 -12.26 13.34 4.21
C ILE A 273 -12.40 14.11 2.90
N VAL A 274 -11.29 14.70 2.47
CA VAL A 274 -11.20 15.35 1.17
C VAL A 274 -10.55 14.38 0.20
N ILE A 275 -11.33 13.91 -0.79
CA ILE A 275 -10.85 13.07 -1.88
C ILE A 275 -10.44 13.99 -3.04
N PRO A 276 -9.13 14.18 -3.32
CA PRO A 276 -8.67 15.08 -4.37
C PRO A 276 -8.94 14.55 -5.77
N GLU A 277 -8.95 15.46 -6.76
CA GLU A 277 -8.92 15.11 -8.17
C GLU A 277 -7.68 14.25 -8.49
N GLY A 278 -7.87 13.23 -9.32
CA GLY A 278 -6.82 12.29 -9.71
C GLY A 278 -6.97 10.89 -9.13
N ILE A 279 -7.80 10.71 -8.10
CA ILE A 279 -8.23 9.41 -7.59
C ILE A 279 -9.29 8.83 -8.53
N ASN A 280 -9.05 7.62 -9.01
CA ASN A 280 -9.89 6.92 -9.98
C ASN A 280 -10.75 5.82 -9.35
N SER A 281 -10.32 5.23 -8.24
CA SER A 281 -11.06 4.16 -7.59
C SER A 281 -11.05 4.22 -6.07
N ILE A 282 -12.15 3.72 -5.49
CA ILE A 282 -12.27 3.42 -4.06
C ILE A 282 -12.41 1.90 -3.94
N GLU A 283 -11.42 1.26 -3.34
CA GLU A 283 -11.31 -0.20 -3.34
C GLU A 283 -12.07 -0.86 -2.17
N ASN A 284 -12.10 -2.20 -2.18
CA ASN A 284 -12.89 -3.01 -1.26
C ASN A 284 -12.70 -2.58 0.21
N ARG A 285 -13.83 -2.37 0.91
CA ARG A 285 -13.88 -1.99 2.33
C ARG A 285 -13.06 -0.76 2.70
N ALA A 286 -12.76 0.13 1.75
CA ALA A 286 -11.94 1.31 2.01
C ALA A 286 -12.48 2.18 3.16
N PHE A 287 -13.80 2.25 3.32
CA PHE A 287 -14.52 2.98 4.37
C PHE A 287 -15.49 2.09 5.16
N PHE A 288 -15.20 0.79 5.25
CA PHE A 288 -16.00 -0.14 6.05
C PHE A 288 -16.09 0.32 7.50
N HIS A 289 -17.31 0.42 8.03
CA HIS A 289 -17.57 0.83 9.41
C HIS A 289 -16.97 2.20 9.79
N CYS A 290 -16.99 3.16 8.84
CA CYS A 290 -16.59 4.55 9.07
C CYS A 290 -17.73 5.44 9.58
N GLY A 291 -17.39 6.50 10.33
CA GLY A 291 -18.32 7.52 10.82
C GLY A 291 -18.71 8.61 9.79
N LEU A 292 -18.50 8.36 8.50
CA LEU A 292 -18.74 9.34 7.45
C LEU A 292 -20.25 9.54 7.27
N GLN A 293 -20.74 10.78 7.28
CA GLN A 293 -22.16 11.07 7.01
C GLN A 293 -22.42 11.37 5.53
N SER A 294 -21.51 12.10 4.90
CA SER A 294 -21.59 12.43 3.49
C SER A 294 -20.20 12.50 2.86
N LEU A 295 -20.12 12.26 1.55
CA LEU A 295 -18.85 12.30 0.83
C LEU A 295 -19.03 12.93 -0.55
N ILE A 296 -18.13 13.86 -0.87
CA ILE A 296 -18.02 14.46 -2.20
C ILE A 296 -16.91 13.71 -2.95
N LEU A 297 -17.28 13.08 -4.05
CA LEU A 297 -16.39 12.34 -4.93
C LEU A 297 -15.86 13.25 -6.06
N PRO A 298 -14.57 13.22 -6.40
CA PRO A 298 -14.01 14.01 -7.49
C PRO A 298 -14.46 13.47 -8.85
N PHE A 299 -14.42 14.30 -9.89
CA PHE A 299 -14.86 13.92 -11.24
C PHE A 299 -14.07 12.73 -11.81
N SER A 300 -12.84 12.53 -11.34
CA SER A 300 -11.95 11.45 -11.78
C SER A 300 -12.35 10.04 -11.33
N ILE A 301 -13.32 9.86 -10.43
CA ILE A 301 -13.77 8.52 -10.00
C ILE A 301 -14.42 7.79 -11.17
N THR A 302 -13.94 6.57 -11.41
CA THR A 302 -14.42 5.65 -12.42
C THR A 302 -14.85 4.30 -11.85
N SER A 303 -14.63 4.04 -10.56
CA SER A 303 -15.14 2.85 -9.88
C SER A 303 -15.19 3.02 -8.37
N ILE A 304 -16.17 2.38 -7.76
CA ILE A 304 -16.30 2.19 -6.31
C ILE A 304 -16.57 0.70 -6.11
N ALA A 305 -15.82 0.06 -5.23
CA ALA A 305 -16.11 -1.30 -4.82
C ALA A 305 -17.42 -1.34 -4.04
N PHE A 306 -18.29 -2.32 -4.33
CA PHE A 306 -19.63 -2.38 -3.73
C PHE A 306 -19.66 -2.50 -2.20
N ASP A 307 -18.58 -2.98 -1.59
CA ASP A 307 -18.42 -3.07 -0.12
C ASP A 307 -17.59 -1.92 0.48
N ALA A 308 -17.28 -0.87 -0.30
CA ALA A 308 -16.42 0.22 0.12
C ALA A 308 -17.00 0.98 1.33
N PHE A 309 -18.32 1.14 1.39
CA PHE A 309 -19.04 1.91 2.42
C PHE A 309 -19.89 1.05 3.36
N ASP A 310 -19.68 -0.26 3.35
CA ASP A 310 -20.43 -1.21 4.17
C ASP A 310 -20.40 -0.86 5.66
N SER A 311 -21.57 -0.98 6.29
CA SER A 311 -21.76 -0.69 7.72
C SER A 311 -21.27 0.71 8.15
N SER A 312 -21.05 1.64 7.21
CA SER A 312 -20.72 3.03 7.53
C SER A 312 -21.97 3.84 7.85
N SER A 313 -21.79 5.01 8.47
CA SER A 313 -22.90 5.93 8.79
C SER A 313 -23.32 6.82 7.61
N ILE A 314 -22.92 6.47 6.38
CA ILE A 314 -23.06 7.34 5.22
C ILE A 314 -24.52 7.36 4.75
N THR A 315 -25.01 8.56 4.46
CA THR A 315 -26.38 8.76 3.96
C THR A 315 -26.41 9.47 2.60
N LYS A 316 -25.26 10.00 2.15
CA LYS A 316 -25.18 10.82 0.95
C LYS A 316 -23.84 10.73 0.24
N LEU A 317 -23.87 10.42 -1.05
CA LEU A 317 -22.76 10.57 -1.99
C LEU A 317 -23.06 11.66 -3.00
N VAL A 318 -22.09 12.52 -3.29
CA VAL A 318 -22.22 13.58 -4.30
C VAL A 318 -21.07 13.49 -5.29
N GLN A 319 -21.37 13.29 -6.57
CA GLN A 319 -20.36 13.36 -7.61
C GLN A 319 -20.12 14.84 -7.99
N ARG A 320 -18.88 15.32 -7.81
CA ARG A 320 -18.52 16.70 -8.12
C ARG A 320 -18.71 17.00 -9.60
N ASN A 321 -19.40 18.11 -9.90
CA ASN A 321 -19.62 18.64 -11.24
C ASN A 321 -20.27 17.68 -12.26
N ASN A 322 -20.84 16.57 -11.80
CA ASN A 322 -21.49 15.60 -12.68
C ASN A 322 -22.79 15.10 -12.04
N LYS A 323 -23.90 15.26 -12.75
CA LYS A 323 -25.21 14.77 -12.32
C LYS A 323 -25.47 13.33 -12.72
N ARG A 324 -24.53 12.64 -13.39
CA ARG A 324 -24.69 11.28 -13.91
C ARG A 324 -23.46 10.41 -13.66
N ILE A 325 -23.65 9.28 -12.99
CA ILE A 325 -22.62 8.26 -12.82
C ILE A 325 -22.50 7.41 -14.09
N GLN A 326 -21.26 7.16 -14.52
CA GLN A 326 -20.94 6.39 -15.74
C GLN A 326 -20.35 5.01 -15.44
N TYR A 327 -20.14 4.68 -14.16
CA TYR A 327 -19.57 3.42 -13.69
C TYR A 327 -20.63 2.58 -12.95
N PRO A 328 -20.41 1.26 -12.81
CA PRO A 328 -21.26 0.40 -11.98
C PRO A 328 -21.31 0.90 -10.54
N VAL A 329 -22.49 0.89 -9.94
CA VAL A 329 -22.72 1.17 -8.51
C VAL A 329 -23.66 0.14 -7.92
N SER A 330 -23.52 -0.17 -6.63
CA SER A 330 -24.51 -1.01 -5.93
C SER A 330 -25.86 -0.28 -5.79
N LEU A 331 -26.94 -1.00 -5.45
CA LEU A 331 -28.24 -0.36 -5.18
C LEU A 331 -28.13 0.57 -3.97
N PHE A 332 -27.41 0.14 -2.92
CA PHE A 332 -27.09 0.98 -1.77
C PHE A 332 -26.39 2.28 -2.19
N GLU A 333 -25.33 2.21 -3.00
CA GLU A 333 -24.62 3.40 -3.51
C GLU A 333 -25.53 4.29 -4.36
N ALA A 334 -26.39 3.69 -5.20
CA ALA A 334 -27.35 4.44 -6.01
C ALA A 334 -28.34 5.22 -5.14
N ILE A 335 -28.81 4.65 -4.03
CA ILE A 335 -29.66 5.34 -3.04
C ILE A 335 -28.91 6.53 -2.42
N LEU A 336 -27.63 6.37 -2.07
CA LEU A 336 -26.80 7.46 -1.54
C LEU A 336 -26.63 8.61 -2.54
N PHE A 337 -26.54 8.31 -3.84
CA PHE A 337 -26.48 9.30 -4.91
C PHE A 337 -27.85 9.95 -5.20
N ASP A 338 -28.94 9.19 -5.09
CA ASP A 338 -30.30 9.72 -5.30
C ASP A 338 -30.65 10.77 -4.24
N ASN A 339 -30.19 10.57 -2.99
CA ASN A 339 -30.24 11.56 -1.90
C ASN A 339 -29.48 12.87 -2.20
N SER A 340 -28.72 12.95 -3.29
CA SER A 340 -28.06 14.17 -3.78
C SER A 340 -28.50 14.62 -5.18
N SER A 341 -29.53 14.00 -5.76
CA SER A 341 -29.98 14.23 -7.13
C SER A 341 -28.94 13.88 -8.21
N THR A 342 -28.00 12.97 -7.88
CA THR A 342 -27.07 12.37 -8.85
C THR A 342 -27.71 11.10 -9.44
N GLN A 343 -27.82 11.02 -10.75
CA GLN A 343 -28.45 9.90 -11.46
C GLN A 343 -27.46 8.75 -11.68
N CYS A 344 -27.90 7.52 -11.40
CA CYS A 344 -27.18 6.29 -11.69
C CYS A 344 -27.91 5.51 -12.79
N ASN A 345 -27.18 5.09 -13.83
CA ASN A 345 -27.76 4.36 -14.97
C ASN A 345 -27.32 2.88 -15.03
N ASN A 346 -26.30 2.49 -14.27
CA ASN A 346 -25.80 1.12 -14.21
C ASN A 346 -25.78 0.65 -12.76
N ILE A 347 -26.93 0.22 -12.28
CA ILE A 347 -27.15 -0.17 -10.89
C ILE A 347 -27.08 -1.68 -10.79
N HIS A 348 -26.18 -2.17 -9.95
CA HIS A 348 -25.95 -3.57 -9.68
C HIS A 348 -26.56 -3.88 -8.32
N TYR A 349 -27.23 -5.02 -8.19
CA TYR A 349 -27.74 -5.49 -6.91
C TYR A 349 -26.76 -6.47 -6.31
N THR A 350 -26.40 -6.25 -5.05
CA THR A 350 -25.39 -7.04 -4.33
C THR A 350 -25.99 -7.68 -3.07
N LYS A 351 -25.18 -8.49 -2.39
CA LYS A 351 -25.56 -9.09 -1.11
C LYS A 351 -25.91 -8.08 -0.01
N GLN A 352 -25.34 -6.88 -0.07
CA GLN A 352 -25.64 -5.84 0.92
C GLN A 352 -27.01 -5.21 0.72
N ASP A 353 -27.59 -5.37 -0.48
CA ASP A 353 -28.80 -4.68 -0.89
C ASP A 353 -30.09 -5.37 -0.44
N ILE A 354 -30.00 -6.47 0.32
CA ILE A 354 -31.14 -7.32 0.70
C ILE A 354 -32.31 -6.57 1.37
N ASN A 355 -32.00 -5.50 2.08
CA ASN A 355 -33.01 -4.68 2.77
C ASN A 355 -33.61 -3.58 1.89
N PHE A 356 -33.22 -3.46 0.62
CA PHE A 356 -33.63 -2.41 -0.31
C PHE A 356 -34.45 -2.93 -1.50
N ILE A 357 -34.94 -4.16 -1.46
CA ILE A 357 -35.77 -4.75 -2.53
C ILE A 357 -37.03 -3.90 -2.81
N GLU A 358 -37.61 -3.29 -1.78
CA GLU A 358 -38.79 -2.43 -1.90
C GLU A 358 -38.48 -1.00 -2.35
N ASN A 359 -37.20 -0.66 -2.59
CA ASN A 359 -36.82 0.68 -3.02
C ASN A 359 -37.18 0.91 -4.51
N ASP A 360 -37.65 2.11 -4.86
CA ASP A 360 -38.02 2.45 -6.25
C ASP A 360 -36.87 2.26 -7.27
N LEU A 361 -35.62 2.38 -6.82
CA LEU A 361 -34.44 2.15 -7.67
C LEU A 361 -34.20 0.68 -7.99
N PHE A 362 -34.83 -0.25 -7.25
CA PHE A 362 -34.75 -1.68 -7.53
C PHE A 362 -35.18 -2.00 -8.98
N ASN A 363 -36.22 -1.33 -9.48
CA ASN A 363 -36.70 -1.50 -10.86
C ASN A 363 -35.72 -1.01 -11.95
N LYS A 364 -34.60 -0.38 -11.57
CA LYS A 364 -33.54 0.10 -12.47
C LYS A 364 -32.27 -0.76 -12.45
N ILE A 365 -32.24 -1.84 -11.67
CA ILE A 365 -31.10 -2.75 -11.61
C ILE A 365 -30.86 -3.39 -12.98
N SER A 366 -29.61 -3.39 -13.43
CA SER A 366 -29.15 -4.03 -14.67
C SER A 366 -28.50 -5.39 -14.41
N VAL A 367 -27.93 -5.62 -13.23
CA VAL A 367 -27.21 -6.86 -12.90
C VAL A 367 -27.54 -7.29 -11.47
N ILE A 368 -27.83 -8.58 -11.26
CA ILE A 368 -27.82 -9.20 -9.94
C ILE A 368 -26.48 -9.92 -9.78
N GLU A 369 -25.64 -9.44 -8.88
CA GLU A 369 -24.27 -9.90 -8.69
C GLU A 369 -24.16 -11.28 -8.03
N GLU A 370 -22.96 -11.85 -8.07
CA GLU A 370 -22.67 -13.15 -7.49
C GLU A 370 -23.11 -13.21 -6.01
N GLN A 371 -23.81 -14.30 -5.64
CA GLN A 371 -24.24 -14.58 -4.27
C GLN A 371 -25.15 -13.51 -3.62
N SER A 372 -25.79 -12.63 -4.40
CA SER A 372 -26.58 -11.50 -3.86
C SER A 372 -27.75 -11.89 -2.95
N PHE A 373 -28.42 -13.01 -3.23
CA PHE A 373 -29.50 -13.59 -2.42
C PHE A 373 -29.09 -14.92 -1.79
N ILE A 374 -27.79 -15.17 -1.61
CA ILE A 374 -27.31 -16.45 -1.05
C ILE A 374 -27.95 -16.75 0.31
N ASN A 375 -28.54 -17.95 0.46
CA ASN A 375 -29.26 -18.41 1.65
C ASN A 375 -30.40 -17.48 2.09
N SER A 376 -30.96 -16.68 1.18
CA SER A 376 -32.02 -15.74 1.53
C SER A 376 -33.34 -16.47 1.81
N ASP A 377 -34.12 -15.90 2.74
CA ASP A 377 -35.46 -16.36 3.13
C ASP A 377 -36.57 -15.85 2.19
N ILE A 378 -36.23 -15.23 1.05
CA ILE A 378 -37.21 -14.72 0.09
C ILE A 378 -38.12 -15.84 -0.42
N SER A 379 -39.43 -15.60 -0.39
CA SER A 379 -40.45 -16.51 -0.91
C SER A 379 -40.84 -16.20 -2.36
N SER A 380 -40.72 -14.94 -2.75
CA SER A 380 -41.05 -14.42 -4.07
C SER A 380 -40.21 -13.19 -4.36
N ILE A 381 -39.90 -12.96 -5.63
CA ILE A 381 -39.21 -11.75 -6.10
C ILE A 381 -39.70 -11.37 -7.49
N ASP A 382 -40.11 -10.12 -7.64
CA ASP A 382 -40.43 -9.54 -8.94
C ASP A 382 -39.14 -8.98 -9.53
N LEU A 383 -38.53 -9.70 -10.48
CA LEU A 383 -37.25 -9.30 -11.03
C LEU A 383 -37.37 -7.98 -11.84
N PRO A 384 -36.39 -7.06 -11.72
CA PRO A 384 -36.44 -5.75 -12.36
C PRO A 384 -36.60 -5.83 -13.88
N PRO A 385 -37.48 -5.01 -14.51
CA PRO A 385 -37.69 -5.03 -15.96
C PRO A 385 -36.47 -4.54 -16.77
N SER A 386 -35.50 -3.87 -16.12
CA SER A 386 -34.23 -3.47 -16.73
C SER A 386 -33.14 -4.53 -16.65
N LEU A 387 -33.36 -5.62 -15.89
CA LEU A 387 -32.35 -6.63 -15.56
C LEU A 387 -31.79 -7.26 -16.83
N LYS A 388 -30.46 -7.32 -16.94
CA LYS A 388 -29.71 -7.88 -18.06
C LYS A 388 -29.01 -9.18 -17.70
N GLU A 389 -28.45 -9.24 -16.50
CA GLU A 389 -27.61 -10.37 -16.09
C GLU A 389 -27.95 -10.86 -14.69
N ILE A 390 -27.97 -12.18 -14.51
CA ILE A 390 -28.06 -12.85 -13.22
C ILE A 390 -26.79 -13.69 -13.06
N LYS A 391 -25.93 -13.31 -12.11
CA LYS A 391 -24.60 -13.89 -11.92
C LYS A 391 -24.63 -15.23 -11.16
N GLN A 392 -23.47 -15.88 -11.15
CA GLN A 392 -23.27 -17.18 -10.50
C GLN A 392 -23.79 -17.17 -9.07
N PHE A 393 -24.49 -18.24 -8.67
CA PHE A 393 -25.00 -18.40 -7.30
C PHE A 393 -25.89 -17.27 -6.77
N ALA A 394 -26.41 -16.38 -7.63
CA ALA A 394 -27.18 -15.19 -7.21
C ALA A 394 -28.32 -15.54 -6.23
N PHE A 395 -29.04 -16.63 -6.44
CA PHE A 395 -30.14 -17.13 -5.62
C PHE A 395 -29.85 -18.50 -4.99
N TYR A 396 -28.56 -18.81 -4.76
CA TYR A 396 -28.18 -20.10 -4.16
C TYR A 396 -28.86 -20.33 -2.81
N ASN A 397 -29.47 -21.51 -2.66
CA ASN A 397 -30.13 -21.96 -1.43
C ASN A 397 -31.21 -20.99 -0.90
N CYS A 398 -31.95 -20.34 -1.80
CA CYS A 398 -33.19 -19.63 -1.46
C CYS A 398 -34.31 -20.62 -1.17
N SER A 399 -34.30 -21.20 0.03
CA SER A 399 -35.12 -22.37 0.40
C SER A 399 -36.65 -22.17 0.35
N LYS A 400 -37.12 -20.91 0.28
CA LYS A 400 -38.55 -20.56 0.20
C LYS A 400 -38.97 -20.08 -1.20
N LEU A 401 -38.03 -19.90 -2.12
CA LEU A 401 -38.30 -19.37 -3.45
C LEU A 401 -38.85 -20.48 -4.35
N THR A 402 -40.16 -20.47 -4.55
CA THR A 402 -40.89 -21.53 -5.26
C THR A 402 -41.28 -21.16 -6.69
N SER A 403 -41.26 -19.89 -7.05
CA SER A 403 -41.51 -19.44 -8.41
C SER A 403 -40.70 -18.18 -8.74
N VAL A 404 -40.24 -18.09 -9.98
CA VAL A 404 -39.50 -16.93 -10.50
C VAL A 404 -39.89 -16.71 -11.96
N SER A 405 -40.13 -15.45 -12.33
CA SER A 405 -40.28 -15.03 -13.72
C SER A 405 -39.08 -14.21 -14.16
N ILE A 406 -38.35 -14.70 -15.17
CA ILE A 406 -37.22 -14.00 -15.75
C ILE A 406 -37.72 -12.96 -16.77
N PRO A 407 -37.36 -11.67 -16.63
CA PRO A 407 -37.74 -10.63 -17.58
C PRO A 407 -37.14 -10.84 -18.97
N THR A 408 -37.84 -10.41 -20.03
CA THR A 408 -37.36 -10.50 -21.43
C THR A 408 -36.11 -9.67 -21.71
N SER A 409 -35.78 -8.73 -20.82
CA SER A 409 -34.56 -7.93 -20.89
C SER A 409 -33.28 -8.72 -20.56
N VAL A 410 -33.40 -9.87 -19.86
CA VAL A 410 -32.27 -10.68 -19.40
C VAL A 410 -31.63 -11.37 -20.59
N THR A 411 -30.32 -11.23 -20.73
CA THR A 411 -29.52 -11.81 -21.80
C THR A 411 -28.54 -12.87 -21.31
N LEU A 412 -28.28 -12.93 -20.00
CA LEU A 412 -27.35 -13.88 -19.41
C LEU A 412 -27.84 -14.35 -18.03
N ILE A 413 -27.85 -15.66 -17.82
CA ILE A 413 -28.00 -16.29 -16.51
C ILE A 413 -26.81 -17.23 -16.35
N GLU A 414 -25.94 -16.94 -15.40
CA GLU A 414 -24.73 -17.75 -15.18
C GLU A 414 -25.06 -19.06 -14.43
N THR A 415 -24.10 -19.99 -14.48
CA THR A 415 -24.26 -21.32 -13.89
C THR A 415 -24.61 -21.24 -12.41
N TYR A 416 -25.44 -22.17 -11.94
CA TYR A 416 -25.78 -22.29 -10.53
C TYR A 416 -26.53 -21.11 -9.90
N ALA A 417 -27.03 -20.14 -10.70
CA ALA A 417 -27.76 -18.98 -10.21
C ALA A 417 -28.90 -19.34 -9.25
N PHE A 418 -29.61 -20.45 -9.47
CA PHE A 418 -30.78 -20.86 -8.67
C PHE A 418 -30.62 -22.24 -7.99
N VAL A 419 -29.39 -22.75 -7.82
CA VAL A 419 -29.14 -24.04 -7.16
C VAL A 419 -29.74 -24.08 -5.75
N LYS A 420 -30.38 -25.21 -5.39
CA LYS A 420 -31.01 -25.44 -4.07
C LYS A 420 -32.17 -24.48 -3.74
N ALA A 421 -32.70 -23.76 -4.72
CA ALA A 421 -34.02 -23.13 -4.60
C ALA A 421 -35.07 -24.16 -5.08
N PRO A 422 -36.14 -24.44 -4.29
CA PRO A 422 -37.18 -25.41 -4.66
C PRO A 422 -38.19 -24.77 -5.63
N ILE A 423 -37.69 -24.29 -6.77
CA ILE A 423 -38.49 -23.60 -7.77
C ILE A 423 -39.38 -24.62 -8.47
N LEU A 424 -40.70 -24.52 -8.27
CA LEU A 424 -41.72 -25.33 -8.92
C LEU A 424 -42.12 -24.76 -10.29
N HIS A 425 -42.02 -23.43 -10.46
CA HIS A 425 -42.41 -22.72 -11.67
C HIS A 425 -41.35 -21.69 -12.06
N LEU A 426 -40.64 -21.96 -13.17
CA LEU A 426 -39.64 -21.05 -13.72
C LEU A 426 -40.06 -20.58 -15.10
N LYS A 427 -40.33 -19.29 -15.25
CA LYS A 427 -40.70 -18.69 -16.53
C LYS A 427 -39.47 -18.01 -17.14
N ILE A 428 -39.06 -18.43 -18.34
CA ILE A 428 -37.84 -17.96 -19.01
C ILE A 428 -38.20 -17.39 -20.40
N PRO A 429 -37.62 -16.25 -20.81
CA PRO A 429 -37.77 -15.74 -22.16
C PRO A 429 -37.31 -16.72 -23.25
N PHE A 430 -38.05 -16.79 -24.36
CA PHE A 430 -37.75 -17.70 -25.46
C PHE A 430 -36.32 -17.55 -26.03
N HIS A 431 -35.79 -16.33 -26.10
CA HIS A 431 -34.45 -16.08 -26.65
C HIS A 431 -33.31 -16.66 -25.82
N LEU A 432 -33.54 -16.95 -24.52
CA LEU A 432 -32.53 -17.58 -23.66
C LEU A 432 -32.44 -19.10 -23.84
N LYS A 433 -33.36 -19.70 -24.63
CA LYS A 433 -33.44 -21.14 -24.82
C LYS A 433 -32.15 -21.76 -25.38
N GLU A 434 -31.43 -21.04 -26.24
CA GLU A 434 -30.17 -21.50 -26.83
C GLU A 434 -28.95 -21.27 -25.93
N SER A 435 -29.04 -20.33 -24.97
CA SER A 435 -28.00 -20.04 -23.96
C SER A 435 -28.10 -20.90 -22.69
N LEU A 436 -29.04 -21.84 -22.62
CA LEU A 436 -29.21 -22.79 -21.50
C LEU A 436 -28.05 -23.80 -21.35
N SER A 437 -27.00 -23.73 -22.17
CA SER A 437 -25.78 -24.53 -21.94
C SER A 437 -24.94 -24.00 -20.77
N GLU A 438 -25.04 -22.70 -20.48
CA GLU A 438 -24.31 -22.05 -19.38
C GLU A 438 -25.13 -22.00 -18.08
N PHE A 439 -26.46 -21.96 -18.20
CA PHE A 439 -27.41 -22.11 -17.10
C PHE A 439 -27.89 -23.55 -17.01
N ASP A 440 -27.59 -24.28 -15.92
CA ASP A 440 -28.07 -25.65 -15.72
C ASP A 440 -29.45 -25.64 -15.01
N PRO A 441 -30.58 -25.81 -15.73
CA PRO A 441 -31.91 -25.74 -15.12
C PRO A 441 -32.19 -26.95 -14.23
N SER A 442 -31.45 -28.06 -14.41
CA SER A 442 -31.61 -29.28 -13.60
C SER A 442 -31.23 -29.07 -12.14
N THR A 443 -30.55 -27.96 -11.84
CA THR A 443 -30.19 -27.54 -10.49
C THR A 443 -31.33 -26.85 -9.72
N CYS A 444 -32.41 -26.49 -10.42
CA CYS A 444 -33.66 -26.05 -9.80
C CYS A 444 -34.49 -27.30 -9.47
N GLU A 445 -34.60 -27.64 -8.18
CA GLU A 445 -35.35 -28.82 -7.77
C GLU A 445 -36.84 -28.66 -8.19
N PHE A 446 -37.32 -29.56 -9.06
CA PHE A 446 -38.73 -29.68 -9.48
C PHE A 446 -39.28 -28.56 -10.40
N ALA A 447 -38.44 -27.80 -11.09
CA ALA A 447 -38.90 -26.70 -11.94
C ALA A 447 -39.66 -27.16 -13.20
N ASN A 448 -40.94 -26.80 -13.28
CA ASN A 448 -41.65 -26.73 -14.56
C ASN A 448 -41.19 -25.48 -15.31
N ILE A 449 -40.38 -25.66 -16.36
CA ILE A 449 -39.86 -24.56 -17.18
C ILE A 449 -40.89 -24.19 -18.26
N VAL A 450 -41.32 -22.94 -18.26
CA VAL A 450 -42.21 -22.37 -19.27
C VAL A 450 -41.44 -21.31 -20.05
N PHE A 451 -41.44 -21.41 -21.38
CA PHE A 451 -40.90 -20.39 -22.26
C PHE A 451 -42.00 -19.41 -22.66
N ASP A 452 -41.77 -18.11 -22.48
CA ASP A 452 -42.61 -17.00 -22.97
C ASP A 452 -41.85 -16.21 -24.05
#